data_AF-A0A352AB39-F1
#
_entry.id   AF-A0A352AB39-F1
#
_cell.length_a   1.000
_cell.length_b   1.000
_cell.length_c   1.000
_cell.angle_alpha   90.00
_cell.angle_beta   90.00
_cell.angle_gamma   90.00
#
_symmetry.space_group_name_H-M   'P 1'
#
loop_
_entity.id
_entity.type
_entity.pdbx_description
1 polymer ?
#
loop_
_entity_poly.entity_id
_entity_poly.type
_entity_poly.pdbx_seq_one_letter_code
_entity_poly.pdbx_strand_id
1 'polypeptide(L)'
;QAYALSLLSGQIFQGIGVWDKILPQIATYRQIRLSDAEYKGIVQFYPTDLDKEDLGYVGEHRPLLTSLYEFLADCPNVSWLCPAEVIEVEYQPSTAAITVQVAGATRKLTTRLVVAADGARSRIRTSAGISTKGWKYWQSCVTARIKTEKSHNNTAFERFW
;
A
#
# COMPACT_ATOMS: atom_id res chain seq x y z
N GLN A 1 -8.72 -1.30 -6.69
CA GLN A 1 -8.46 -1.73 -5.31
C GLN A 1 -8.71 -0.54 -4.38
N ALA A 2 -9.16 -0.79 -3.16
CA ALA A 2 -9.28 0.21 -2.10
C ALA A 2 -8.46 -0.22 -0.88
N TYR A 3 -8.04 0.74 -0.07
CA TYR A 3 -7.19 0.54 1.09
C TYR A 3 -7.82 1.16 2.32
N ALA A 4 -7.72 0.46 3.45
CA ALA A 4 -7.77 1.09 4.76
C ALA A 4 -6.35 1.53 5.12
N LEU A 5 -6.17 2.81 5.42
CA LEU A 5 -4.89 3.43 5.75
C LEU A 5 -4.94 3.87 7.21
N SER A 6 -3.91 3.51 7.96
CA SER A 6 -3.74 3.98 9.34
C SER A 6 -3.36 5.46 9.37
N LEU A 7 -3.53 6.10 10.53
CA LEU A 7 -3.03 7.46 10.77
C LEU A 7 -1.53 7.59 10.48
N LEU A 8 -0.75 6.56 10.84
CA LEU A 8 0.69 6.49 10.55
C LEU A 8 0.99 6.51 9.04
N SER A 9 0.15 5.84 8.24
CA SER A 9 0.32 5.89 6.77
C SER A 9 0.15 7.31 6.25
N GLY A 10 -0.82 8.05 6.79
CA GLY A 10 -0.99 9.48 6.49
C GLY A 10 0.24 10.31 6.88
N GLN A 11 0.83 10.06 8.05
CA GLN A 11 2.07 10.72 8.49
C GLN A 11 3.27 10.41 7.58
N ILE A 12 3.40 9.17 7.09
CA ILE A 12 4.44 8.80 6.13
C ILE A 12 4.27 9.57 4.81
N PHE A 13 3.04 9.61 4.27
CA PHE A 13 2.76 10.39 3.07
C PHE A 13 2.96 11.90 3.28
N GLN A 14 2.71 12.41 4.49
CA GLN A 14 3.01 13.80 4.84
C GLN A 14 4.51 14.04 4.83
N GLY A 15 5.30 13.13 5.41
CA GLY A 15 6.76 13.21 5.43
C GLY A 15 7.39 13.14 4.03
N ILE A 16 6.74 12.44 3.10
CA ILE A 16 7.13 12.43 1.67
C ILE A 16 6.71 13.74 0.98
N GLY A 17 5.68 14.43 1.47
CA GLY A 17 5.18 15.69 0.91
C GLY A 17 4.04 15.53 -0.10
N VAL A 18 3.34 14.39 -0.09
CA VAL A 18 2.23 14.09 -1.03
C VAL A 18 0.86 14.09 -0.38
N TRP A 19 0.78 14.20 0.95
CA TRP A 19 -0.46 14.01 1.69
C TRP A 19 -1.54 15.04 1.39
N ASP A 20 -1.18 16.32 1.22
CA ASP A 20 -2.13 17.39 0.92
C ASP A 20 -2.88 17.17 -0.42
N LYS A 21 -2.25 16.45 -1.36
CA LYS A 21 -2.90 16.01 -2.61
C LYS A 21 -3.79 14.78 -2.42
N ILE A 22 -3.40 13.88 -1.52
CA ILE A 22 -4.09 12.60 -1.29
C ILE A 22 -5.35 12.78 -0.43
N LEU A 23 -5.24 13.48 0.70
CA LEU A 23 -6.29 13.58 1.71
C LEU A 23 -7.65 14.03 1.16
N PRO A 24 -7.74 15.06 0.28
CA PRO A 24 -9.03 15.49 -0.28
C PRO A 24 -9.71 14.47 -1.19
N GLN A 25 -8.98 13.45 -1.65
CA GLN A 25 -9.46 12.44 -2.59
C GLN A 25 -9.83 11.11 -1.92
N ILE A 26 -9.66 11.00 -0.60
CA ILE A 26 -9.97 9.81 0.20
C ILE A 26 -10.95 10.16 1.32
N ALA A 27 -11.63 9.17 1.85
CA ALA A 27 -12.53 9.37 2.97
C ALA A 27 -11.79 9.15 4.30
N THR A 28 -12.22 9.88 5.32
CA THR A 28 -11.73 9.73 6.69
C THR A 28 -12.85 9.12 7.54
N TYR A 29 -12.53 8.16 8.39
CA TYR A 29 -13.50 7.56 9.30
C TYR A 29 -13.19 7.90 10.76
N ARG A 30 -14.26 8.14 11.53
CA ARG A 30 -14.21 8.59 12.93
C ARG A 30 -14.85 7.60 13.89
N GLN A 31 -15.38 6.50 13.37
CA GLN A 31 -15.91 5.44 14.20
C GLN A 31 -15.57 4.09 13.56
N ILE A 32 -15.24 3.11 14.37
CA ILE A 32 -15.22 1.70 13.96
C ILE A 32 -16.28 0.98 14.77
N ARG A 33 -17.14 0.19 14.11
CA ARG A 33 -18.18 -0.62 14.76
C ARG A 33 -18.01 -2.07 14.37
N LEU A 34 -17.72 -2.91 15.36
CA LEU A 34 -17.52 -4.34 15.19
C LEU A 34 -18.70 -5.09 15.81
N SER A 35 -19.27 -6.01 15.05
CA SER A 35 -20.36 -6.90 15.47
C SER A 35 -20.06 -8.32 15.06
N ASP A 36 -20.60 -9.30 15.81
CA ASP A 36 -20.34 -10.71 15.58
C ASP A 36 -21.66 -11.49 15.54
N ALA A 37 -22.00 -12.07 14.38
CA ALA A 37 -23.19 -12.87 14.13
C ALA A 37 -24.48 -12.37 14.85
N GLU A 38 -24.95 -13.14 15.84
CA GLU A 38 -26.11 -12.87 16.68
C GLU A 38 -25.74 -12.32 18.07
N TYR A 39 -24.43 -12.17 18.35
CA TYR A 39 -23.97 -11.61 19.60
C TYR A 39 -24.45 -10.16 19.76
N LYS A 40 -25.02 -9.85 20.92
CA LYS A 40 -25.65 -8.55 21.18
C LYS A 40 -24.65 -7.43 21.44
N GLY A 41 -23.42 -7.77 21.83
CA GLY A 41 -22.39 -6.78 22.10
C GLY A 41 -21.81 -6.20 20.81
N ILE A 42 -21.59 -4.90 20.82
CA ILE A 42 -20.93 -4.17 19.72
C ILE A 42 -19.71 -3.50 20.32
N VAL A 43 -18.54 -3.79 19.75
CA VAL A 43 -17.31 -3.06 20.09
C VAL A 43 -17.26 -1.80 19.24
N GLN A 44 -16.98 -0.68 19.89
CA GLN A 44 -16.96 0.63 19.25
C GLN A 44 -15.64 1.32 19.57
N PHE A 45 -15.05 1.92 18.55
CA PHE A 45 -13.89 2.79 18.70
C PHE A 45 -14.23 4.19 18.23
N TYR A 46 -13.69 5.19 18.94
CA TYR A 46 -13.87 6.62 18.73
C TYR A 46 -12.53 7.34 18.74
N PRO A 47 -12.42 8.55 18.15
CA PRO A 47 -11.14 9.26 18.07
C PRO A 47 -10.57 9.62 19.44
N THR A 48 -11.45 9.77 20.45
CA THR A 48 -11.09 9.96 21.86
C THR A 48 -10.28 8.82 22.46
N ASP A 49 -10.41 7.60 21.92
CA ASP A 49 -9.64 6.43 22.39
C ASP A 49 -8.15 6.55 22.03
N LEU A 50 -7.81 7.41 21.05
CA LEU A 50 -6.45 7.64 20.56
C LEU A 50 -5.94 9.06 20.83
N ASP A 51 -6.76 9.94 21.39
CA ASP A 51 -6.50 11.39 21.47
C ASP A 51 -6.14 11.98 20.07
N LYS A 52 -7.02 11.69 19.10
CA LYS A 52 -6.93 12.14 17.70
C LYS A 52 -8.28 12.64 17.22
N GLU A 53 -8.29 13.28 16.05
CA GLU A 53 -9.52 13.74 15.38
C GLU A 53 -10.20 12.64 14.57
N ASP A 54 -9.41 11.68 14.08
CA ASP A 54 -9.82 10.62 13.18
C ASP A 54 -9.22 9.27 13.59
N LEU A 55 -9.83 8.17 13.12
CA LEU A 55 -9.35 6.81 13.39
C LEU A 55 -8.55 6.22 12.22
N GLY A 56 -8.70 6.79 11.03
CA GLY A 56 -7.96 6.39 9.84
C GLY A 56 -8.67 6.83 8.57
N TYR A 57 -8.17 6.32 7.46
CA TYR A 57 -8.63 6.71 6.13
C TYR A 57 -8.99 5.50 5.29
N VAL A 58 -9.87 5.72 4.31
CA VAL A 58 -10.18 4.74 3.27
C VAL A 58 -10.12 5.41 1.92
N GLY A 59 -9.33 4.83 1.01
CA GLY A 59 -9.03 5.44 -0.28
C GLY A 59 -8.96 4.43 -1.40
N GLU A 60 -9.33 4.87 -2.60
CA GLU A 60 -9.08 4.09 -3.82
C GLU A 60 -7.60 4.13 -4.17
N HIS A 61 -7.10 3.11 -4.87
CA HIS A 61 -5.70 3.01 -5.26
C HIS A 61 -5.20 4.18 -6.12
N ARG A 62 -6.07 4.73 -6.98
CA ARG A 62 -5.70 5.74 -7.98
C ARG A 62 -5.20 7.05 -7.35
N PRO A 63 -5.93 7.72 -6.43
CA PRO A 63 -5.43 8.94 -5.78
C PRO A 63 -4.03 8.80 -5.16
N LEU A 64 -3.73 7.65 -4.55
CA LEU A 64 -2.42 7.39 -3.96
C LEU A 64 -1.34 7.31 -5.04
N LEU A 65 -1.52 6.45 -6.05
CA LEU A 65 -0.51 6.28 -7.09
C LEU A 65 -0.31 7.54 -7.94
N THR A 66 -1.39 8.22 -8.32
CA THR A 66 -1.28 9.45 -9.12
C THR A 66 -0.46 10.50 -8.37
N SER A 67 -0.73 10.71 -7.08
CA SER A 67 0.03 11.69 -6.27
C SER A 67 1.51 11.31 -6.16
N LEU A 68 1.83 10.02 -6.02
CA LEU A 68 3.21 9.55 -5.98
C LEU A 68 3.92 9.68 -7.34
N TYR A 69 3.25 9.38 -8.45
CA TYR A 69 3.84 9.53 -9.78
C TYR A 69 4.09 10.98 -10.15
N GLU A 70 3.18 11.89 -9.81
CA GLU A 70 3.40 13.32 -9.98
C GLU A 70 4.61 13.78 -9.17
N PHE A 71 4.70 13.37 -7.91
CA PHE A 71 5.85 13.71 -7.07
C PHE A 71 7.18 13.18 -7.64
N LEU A 72 7.19 11.95 -8.16
CA LEU A 72 8.36 11.35 -8.78
C LEU A 72 8.84 12.11 -10.03
N ALA A 73 7.93 12.72 -10.81
CA ALA A 73 8.29 13.48 -12.00
C ALA A 73 9.15 14.72 -11.66
N ASP A 74 8.95 15.28 -10.48
CA ASP A 74 9.65 16.47 -9.98
C ASP A 74 10.89 16.12 -9.12
N CYS A 75 11.21 14.84 -8.93
CA CYS A 75 12.34 14.40 -8.11
C CYS A 75 13.65 14.30 -8.93
N PRO A 76 14.61 15.23 -8.78
CA PRO A 76 15.81 15.25 -9.61
C PRO A 76 16.78 14.09 -9.34
N ASN A 77 16.66 13.44 -8.18
CA ASN A 77 17.49 12.33 -7.72
C ASN A 77 16.88 10.95 -7.99
N VAL A 78 15.74 10.89 -8.69
CA VAL A 78 15.07 9.62 -9.01
C VAL A 78 15.01 9.43 -10.53
N SER A 79 15.64 8.36 -10.99
CA SER A 79 15.55 7.91 -12.38
C SER A 79 14.44 6.87 -12.51
N TRP A 80 13.38 7.18 -13.26
CA TRP A 80 12.26 6.27 -13.47
C TRP A 80 12.35 5.58 -14.83
N LEU A 81 12.45 4.24 -14.82
CA LEU A 81 12.45 3.41 -16.02
C LEU A 81 11.11 2.67 -16.12
N CYS A 82 10.29 3.00 -17.11
CA CYS A 82 8.98 2.40 -17.32
C CYS A 82 8.60 2.38 -18.82
N PRO A 83 8.10 1.25 -19.38
CA PRO A 83 8.09 -0.07 -18.76
C PRO A 83 9.51 -0.63 -18.64
N ALA A 84 9.78 -1.32 -17.53
CA ALA A 84 11.04 -1.98 -17.28
C ALA A 84 10.80 -3.31 -16.53
N GLU A 85 11.53 -4.36 -16.91
CA GLU A 85 11.53 -5.65 -16.22
C GLU A 85 12.95 -5.99 -15.76
N VAL A 86 13.09 -6.34 -14.47
CA VAL A 86 14.36 -6.88 -13.95
C VAL A 86 14.45 -8.35 -14.32
N ILE A 87 15.45 -8.69 -15.12
CA ILE A 87 15.70 -10.06 -15.61
C ILE A 87 16.59 -10.83 -14.64
N GLU A 88 17.63 -10.18 -14.12
CA GLU A 88 18.64 -10.82 -13.28
C GLU A 88 19.26 -9.82 -12.29
N VAL A 89 19.64 -10.33 -11.12
CA VAL A 89 20.40 -9.61 -10.11
C VAL A 89 21.57 -10.48 -9.66
N GLU A 90 22.79 -10.02 -9.93
CA GLU A 90 24.03 -10.65 -9.53
C GLU A 90 24.63 -9.90 -8.33
N TYR A 91 24.72 -10.56 -7.18
CA TYR A 91 25.23 -9.96 -5.94
C TYR A 91 26.76 -10.13 -5.83
N GLN A 92 27.44 -9.03 -5.52
CA GLN A 92 28.89 -8.96 -5.28
C GLN A 92 29.14 -8.42 -3.86
N PRO A 93 30.37 -8.50 -3.31
CA PRO A 93 30.65 -8.10 -1.93
C PRO A 93 30.24 -6.66 -1.55
N SER A 94 30.28 -5.72 -2.48
CA SER A 94 29.99 -4.30 -2.23
C SER A 94 28.92 -3.69 -3.15
N THR A 95 28.48 -4.42 -4.17
CA THR A 95 27.55 -3.95 -5.20
C THR A 95 26.66 -5.08 -5.71
N ALA A 96 25.61 -4.74 -6.45
CA ALA A 96 24.82 -5.65 -7.25
C ALA A 96 24.82 -5.17 -8.70
N ALA A 97 25.00 -6.11 -9.64
CA ALA A 97 24.75 -5.87 -11.06
C ALA A 97 23.33 -6.31 -11.41
N ILE A 98 22.57 -5.44 -12.06
CA ILE A 98 21.16 -5.67 -12.41
C ILE A 98 21.05 -5.65 -13.93
N THR A 99 20.50 -6.71 -14.50
CA THR A 99 20.11 -6.76 -15.91
C THR A 99 18.64 -6.40 -16.02
N VAL A 100 18.34 -5.33 -16.75
CA VAL A 100 16.99 -4.79 -16.93
C VAL A 100 16.65 -4.72 -18.41
N GLN A 101 15.44 -5.16 -18.78
CA GLN A 101 14.89 -4.93 -20.11
C GLN A 101 14.04 -3.66 -20.09
N VAL A 102 14.35 -2.71 -20.96
CA VAL A 102 13.65 -1.42 -21.08
C VAL A 102 13.42 -1.12 -22.55
N ALA A 103 12.16 -0.94 -22.96
CA ALA A 103 11.78 -0.66 -24.35
C ALA A 103 12.41 -1.63 -25.39
N GLY A 104 12.48 -2.91 -25.05
CA GLY A 104 13.05 -3.95 -25.93
C GLY A 104 14.58 -4.06 -25.93
N ALA A 105 15.29 -3.17 -25.23
CA ALA A 105 16.75 -3.22 -25.10
C ALA A 105 17.18 -3.70 -23.70
N THR A 106 18.27 -4.45 -23.64
CA THR A 106 18.89 -4.86 -22.39
C THR A 106 19.84 -3.78 -21.90
N ARG A 107 19.70 -3.39 -20.63
CA ARG A 107 20.59 -2.46 -19.92
C ARG A 107 21.17 -3.15 -18.69
N LYS A 108 22.44 -2.86 -18.40
CA LYS A 108 23.09 -3.26 -17.14
C LYS A 108 23.23 -2.05 -16.23
N LEU A 109 22.81 -2.21 -14.97
CA LEU A 109 22.93 -1.21 -13.92
C LEU A 109 23.79 -1.76 -12.79
N THR A 110 24.49 -0.89 -12.08
CA THR A 110 25.24 -1.26 -10.88
C THR A 110 24.76 -0.40 -9.72
N THR A 111 24.47 -1.02 -8.58
CA THR A 111 24.01 -0.33 -7.36
C THR A 111 24.66 -0.91 -6.12
N ARG A 112 24.62 -0.18 -5.01
CA ARG A 112 25.04 -0.66 -3.68
C ARG A 112 23.92 -1.37 -2.91
N LEU A 113 22.66 -1.09 -3.25
CA LEU A 113 21.48 -1.65 -2.59
C LEU A 113 20.39 -1.94 -3.62
N VAL A 114 19.75 -3.10 -3.48
CA VAL A 114 18.56 -3.48 -4.23
C VAL A 114 17.40 -3.59 -3.24
N VAL A 115 16.33 -2.84 -3.48
CA VAL A 115 15.07 -2.95 -2.74
C VAL A 115 14.03 -3.59 -3.64
N ALA A 116 13.62 -4.81 -3.31
CA ALA A 116 12.59 -5.53 -4.05
C ALA A 116 11.19 -5.19 -3.50
N ALA A 117 10.44 -4.39 -4.25
CA ALA A 117 9.05 -4.01 -3.96
C ALA A 117 8.06 -4.58 -5.01
N ASP A 118 8.37 -5.76 -5.54
CA ASP A 118 7.69 -6.44 -6.66
C ASP A 118 6.62 -7.46 -6.21
N GLY A 119 6.11 -7.31 -4.98
CA GLY A 119 4.97 -8.06 -4.45
C GLY A 119 5.30 -9.47 -3.94
N ALA A 120 4.23 -10.21 -3.58
CA ALA A 120 4.37 -11.47 -2.84
C ALA A 120 5.13 -12.57 -3.62
N ARG A 121 5.05 -12.57 -4.95
CA ARG A 121 5.73 -13.54 -5.84
C ARG A 121 7.06 -13.00 -6.39
N SER A 122 7.75 -12.20 -5.59
CA SER A 122 9.05 -11.60 -5.94
C SER A 122 10.05 -12.62 -6.47
N ARG A 123 10.51 -12.41 -7.71
CA ARG A 123 11.58 -13.21 -8.31
C ARG A 123 12.92 -12.83 -7.72
N ILE A 124 13.11 -11.54 -7.43
CA ILE A 124 14.34 -10.99 -6.83
C ILE A 124 14.57 -11.58 -5.43
N ARG A 125 13.52 -11.66 -4.60
CA ARG A 125 13.62 -12.31 -3.28
C ARG A 125 14.02 -13.79 -3.41
N THR A 126 13.42 -14.50 -4.37
CA THR A 126 13.70 -15.92 -4.60
C THR A 126 15.15 -16.13 -5.06
N SER A 127 15.66 -15.32 -6.01
CA SER A 127 17.05 -15.41 -6.48
C SER A 127 18.07 -15.04 -5.41
N ALA A 128 17.70 -14.20 -4.45
CA ALA A 128 18.51 -13.88 -3.28
C ALA A 128 18.52 -15.01 -2.21
N GLY A 129 17.82 -16.14 -2.44
CA GLY A 129 17.74 -17.25 -1.48
C GLY A 129 16.91 -16.93 -0.23
N ILE A 130 16.11 -15.87 -0.24
CA ILE A 130 15.32 -15.45 0.91
C ILE A 130 14.00 -16.23 0.93
N SER A 131 13.93 -17.21 1.84
CA SER A 131 12.73 -18.01 2.06
C SER A 131 11.62 -17.22 2.77
N THR A 132 10.37 -17.59 2.50
CA THR A 132 9.19 -17.05 3.17
C THR A 132 8.50 -18.14 3.97
N LYS A 133 7.96 -17.78 5.14
CA LYS A 133 7.06 -18.64 5.91
C LYS A 133 5.64 -18.13 5.76
N GLY A 134 4.69 -19.04 5.60
CA GLY A 134 3.28 -18.70 5.48
C GLY A 134 2.42 -19.93 5.70
N TRP A 135 1.13 -19.70 5.90
CA TRP A 135 0.13 -20.74 6.09
C TRP A 135 -0.99 -20.53 5.07
N LYS A 136 -1.64 -21.63 4.69
CA LYS A 136 -2.84 -21.53 3.87
C LYS A 136 -3.93 -20.90 4.70
N TYR A 137 -4.48 -19.79 4.21
CA TYR A 137 -5.69 -19.21 4.75
C TYR A 137 -6.83 -19.65 3.83
N TRP A 138 -7.70 -20.51 4.33
CA TRP A 138 -8.79 -21.15 3.56
C TRP A 138 -9.98 -20.21 3.36
N GLN A 139 -9.69 -18.95 3.04
CA GLN A 139 -10.65 -17.90 2.82
C GLN A 139 -10.27 -17.12 1.57
N SER A 140 -11.27 -16.65 0.84
CA SER A 140 -11.11 -15.73 -0.29
C SER A 140 -11.72 -14.40 0.08
N CYS A 141 -11.05 -13.31 -0.28
CA CYS A 141 -11.56 -11.95 -0.10
C CYS A 141 -12.20 -11.48 -1.41
N VAL A 142 -13.48 -11.12 -1.35
CA VAL A 142 -14.17 -10.44 -2.45
C VAL A 142 -14.29 -8.97 -2.09
N THR A 143 -13.96 -8.09 -3.03
CA THR A 143 -14.06 -6.63 -2.83
C THR A 143 -14.97 -6.03 -3.88
N ALA A 144 -15.81 -5.09 -3.48
CA ALA A 144 -16.72 -4.38 -4.35
C ALA A 144 -16.96 -2.96 -3.83
N ARG A 145 -17.31 -2.04 -4.73
CA ARG A 145 -17.79 -0.71 -4.37
C ARG A 145 -19.31 -0.77 -4.30
N ILE A 146 -19.86 -0.44 -3.14
CA ILE A 146 -21.30 -0.45 -2.90
C ILE A 146 -21.80 0.99 -2.74
N LYS A 147 -22.97 1.28 -3.31
CA LYS A 147 -23.74 2.48 -2.98
C LYS A 147 -24.78 2.09 -1.95
N THR A 148 -24.69 2.66 -0.76
CA THR A 148 -25.66 2.44 0.31
C THR A 148 -26.83 3.41 0.17
N GLU A 149 -28.02 2.98 0.62
CA GLU A 149 -29.20 3.85 0.72
C GLU A 149 -28.96 5.00 1.71
N LYS A 150 -28.32 4.68 2.84
CA LYS A 150 -28.03 5.62 3.92
C LYS A 150 -26.55 5.96 3.96
N SER A 151 -26.24 7.16 4.45
CA SER A 151 -24.88 7.56 4.78
C SER A 151 -24.26 6.55 5.76
N HIS A 152 -23.02 6.16 5.51
CA HIS A 152 -22.22 5.38 6.46
C HIS A 152 -21.70 6.25 7.62
N ASN A 153 -21.95 7.55 7.62
CA ASN A 153 -21.58 8.51 8.67
C ASN A 153 -20.10 8.44 9.08
N ASN A 154 -19.21 8.21 8.10
CA ASN A 154 -17.77 8.03 8.33
C ASN A 154 -17.47 6.93 9.38
N THR A 155 -18.28 5.87 9.39
CA THR A 155 -18.08 4.68 10.22
C THR A 155 -17.53 3.54 9.36
N ALA A 156 -16.43 2.93 9.81
CA ALA A 156 -15.96 1.64 9.32
C ALA A 156 -16.74 0.52 10.03
N PHE A 157 -17.43 -0.31 9.27
CA PHE A 157 -18.21 -1.43 9.81
C PHE A 157 -17.48 -2.74 9.58
N GLU A 158 -17.35 -3.53 10.64
CA GLU A 158 -16.87 -4.91 10.58
C GLU A 158 -17.94 -5.83 11.14
N ARG A 159 -18.38 -6.80 10.33
CA ARG A 159 -19.35 -7.81 10.73
C ARG A 159 -18.73 -9.18 10.56
N PHE A 160 -18.47 -9.84 11.68
CA PHE A 160 -17.98 -11.21 11.74
C PHE A 160 -19.16 -12.20 11.73
N TRP A 161 -18.83 -13.44 11.36
CA TRP A 161 -19.75 -14.57 11.29
C TRP A 161 -19.03 -15.85 11.74
#